data_AF-E3NNM4-F1
#
_entry.id   AF-E3NNM4-F1
#
_cell.length_a   1.000
_cell.length_b   1.000
_cell.length_c   1.000
_cell.angle_alpha   90.00
_cell.angle_beta   90.00
_cell.angle_gamma   90.00
#
_symmetry.space_group_name_H-M   'P 1'
#
loop_
_entity.id
_entity.type
_entity.pdbx_description
1 polymer ?
#
loop_
_entity_poly.entity_id
_entity_poly.type
_entity_poly.pdbx_seq_one_letter_code
_entity_poly.pdbx_strand_id
1 'polypeptide(L)'
;MLRHLILSVFLLFPVNAGLMDIIMNLPVADNITCIEEHQKLAECAYPHAPFYDYIKQQTYDPRGENVLYNIGVMRKVLQIGKNVSDCLGHDLKCDLPRFLDFSLDTSIYAAEKVYGDAFHCFLNTSAVEIAESCSNKLLYSGKEKLETLWEDPTTFEFSKNKMFECVATELYGNPACSIGRIVSLYHAGSAGFDWMLQASRFNPGFSQSGVYTGSPLDLKFNADKYCDN
;
A
#
# COMPACT_ATOMS: atom_id res chain seq x y z
N MET A 1 14.19 -5.96 8.90
CA MET A 1 12.73 -6.15 9.10
C MET A 1 11.90 -5.07 8.42
N LEU A 2 12.25 -3.77 8.51
CA LEU A 2 11.69 -2.70 7.64
C LEU A 2 11.84 -2.99 6.12
N ARG A 3 12.86 -3.81 5.80
CA ARG A 3 13.40 -4.28 4.51
C ARG A 3 12.42 -4.91 3.51
N HIS A 4 11.28 -5.38 3.98
CA HIS A 4 10.25 -5.99 3.12
C HIS A 4 8.90 -5.30 3.28
N LEU A 5 8.77 -4.28 4.13
CA LEU A 5 7.46 -3.74 4.46
C LEU A 5 6.98 -2.78 3.37
N ILE A 6 7.77 -1.85 2.84
CA ILE A 6 7.19 -0.75 2.04
C ILE A 6 6.54 -1.23 0.74
N LEU A 7 7.21 -2.04 -0.10
CA LEU A 7 6.61 -2.56 -1.35
C LEU A 7 5.71 -3.78 -1.12
N SER A 8 6.02 -4.66 -0.16
CA SER A 8 5.22 -5.86 0.08
C SER A 8 3.95 -5.55 0.88
N VAL A 9 3.97 -4.57 1.78
CA VAL A 9 2.75 -4.04 2.43
C VAL A 9 1.86 -3.40 1.37
N PHE A 10 2.44 -2.73 0.38
CA PHE A 10 1.71 -2.08 -0.71
C PHE A 10 0.92 -3.03 -1.61
N LEU A 11 1.55 -4.12 -1.99
CA LEU A 11 1.01 -5.08 -2.95
C LEU A 11 0.13 -6.14 -2.25
N LEU A 12 0.22 -6.27 -0.93
CA LEU A 12 -0.51 -7.25 -0.12
C LEU A 12 -1.55 -6.60 0.82
N PHE A 13 -1.81 -5.29 0.72
CA PHE A 13 -2.80 -4.62 1.57
C PHE A 13 -4.27 -4.79 1.20
N PRO A 14 -4.73 -5.37 0.07
CA PRO A 14 -6.13 -5.74 0.04
C PRO A 14 -6.22 -6.95 0.97
N VAL A 15 -6.48 -6.65 2.25
CA VAL A 15 -6.86 -7.57 3.33
C VAL A 15 -5.79 -8.59 3.70
N ASN A 16 -4.91 -8.23 4.63
CA ASN A 16 -4.23 -9.26 5.41
C ASN A 16 -5.16 -9.73 6.56
N ALA A 17 -4.93 -10.93 7.09
CA ALA A 17 -5.71 -11.47 8.22
C ALA A 17 -5.69 -10.55 9.46
N GLY A 18 -4.66 -9.72 9.63
CA GLY A 18 -4.60 -8.72 10.70
C GLY A 18 -5.62 -7.61 10.53
N LEU A 19 -5.90 -7.19 9.28
CA LEU A 19 -6.95 -6.25 8.98
C LEU A 19 -8.33 -6.86 9.26
N MET A 20 -8.57 -8.12 8.89
CA MET A 20 -9.83 -8.81 9.21
C MET A 20 -10.01 -9.01 10.71
N ASP A 21 -8.94 -9.34 11.43
CA ASP A 21 -8.97 -9.46 12.89
C ASP A 21 -9.23 -8.12 13.57
N ILE A 22 -8.67 -7.01 13.03
CA ILE A 22 -9.04 -5.66 13.47
C ILE A 22 -10.52 -5.44 13.18
N ILE A 23 -10.99 -5.60 11.94
CA ILE A 23 -12.39 -5.37 11.52
C ILE A 23 -13.38 -6.15 12.38
N MET A 24 -13.12 -7.43 12.64
CA MET A 24 -14.02 -8.29 13.42
C MET A 24 -13.98 -8.01 14.92
N ASN A 25 -12.89 -7.45 15.44
CA ASN A 25 -12.73 -7.12 16.86
C ASN A 25 -12.89 -5.62 17.15
N LEU A 26 -13.38 -4.84 16.19
CA LEU A 26 -13.68 -3.45 16.45
C LEU A 26 -14.74 -3.36 17.54
N PRO A 27 -14.54 -2.48 18.54
CA PRO A 27 -15.61 -2.16 19.46
C PRO A 27 -16.78 -1.64 18.63
N VAL A 28 -17.98 -2.03 19.04
CA VAL A 28 -19.23 -1.56 18.47
C VAL A 28 -19.19 -0.03 18.49
N ALA A 29 -19.08 0.60 17.31
CA ALA A 29 -19.07 2.04 17.20
C ALA A 29 -20.33 2.61 17.87
N ASP A 30 -20.21 3.72 18.60
CA ASP A 30 -21.34 4.35 19.31
C ASP A 30 -22.45 4.87 18.37
N ASN A 31 -22.24 4.79 17.05
CA ASN A 31 -23.16 5.23 16.01
C ASN A 31 -23.59 4.07 15.10
N ILE A 32 -24.91 3.88 14.95
CA ILE A 32 -25.55 2.89 14.07
C ILE A 32 -24.98 2.93 12.64
N THR A 33 -24.76 4.12 12.08
CA THR A 33 -24.17 4.26 10.73
C THR A 33 -22.79 3.61 10.64
N CYS A 34 -21.95 3.77 11.66
CA CYS A 34 -20.65 3.12 11.67
C CYS A 34 -20.78 1.62 11.88
N ILE A 35 -21.71 1.15 12.71
CA ILE A 35 -21.95 -0.30 12.85
C ILE A 35 -22.28 -0.92 11.48
N GLU A 36 -23.18 -0.28 10.72
CA GLU A 36 -23.58 -0.75 9.38
C GLU A 36 -22.40 -0.72 8.38
N GLU A 37 -21.61 0.34 8.34
CA GLU A 37 -20.44 0.44 7.44
C GLU A 37 -19.36 -0.61 7.79
N HIS A 38 -19.12 -0.88 9.08
CA HIS A 38 -18.18 -1.92 9.51
C HIS A 38 -18.69 -3.34 9.21
N GLN A 39 -20.00 -3.58 9.39
CA GLN A 39 -20.62 -4.86 9.01
C GLN A 39 -20.52 -5.10 7.51
N LYS A 40 -20.84 -4.08 6.71
CA LYS A 40 -20.73 -4.13 5.25
C LYS A 40 -19.31 -4.47 4.81
N LEU A 41 -18.31 -3.82 5.42
CA LEU A 41 -16.90 -4.14 5.17
C LEU A 41 -16.56 -5.61 5.47
N ALA A 42 -17.01 -6.13 6.61
CA ALA A 42 -16.81 -7.53 6.96
C ALA A 42 -17.50 -8.46 5.95
N GLU A 43 -18.74 -8.17 5.54
CA GLU A 43 -19.48 -8.92 4.52
C GLU A 43 -18.78 -8.94 3.16
N CYS A 44 -18.18 -7.81 2.76
CA CYS A 44 -17.44 -7.71 1.50
C CYS A 44 -16.11 -8.49 1.53
N ALA A 45 -15.40 -8.49 2.66
CA ALA A 45 -14.07 -9.06 2.75
C ALA A 45 -14.05 -10.53 3.21
N TYR A 46 -15.00 -10.96 4.05
CA TYR A 46 -15.05 -12.30 4.64
C TYR A 46 -15.04 -13.46 3.62
N PRO A 47 -15.77 -13.38 2.48
CA PRO A 47 -15.73 -14.42 1.45
C PRO A 47 -14.33 -14.66 0.86
N HIS A 48 -13.41 -13.73 1.06
CA HIS A 48 -12.06 -13.76 0.52
C HIS A 48 -10.99 -14.11 1.56
N ALA A 49 -11.35 -14.23 2.84
CA ALA A 49 -10.43 -14.57 3.94
C ALA A 49 -9.52 -15.79 3.68
N PRO A 50 -10.01 -16.92 3.11
CA PRO A 50 -9.14 -18.08 2.84
C PRO A 50 -8.02 -17.78 1.84
N PHE A 51 -8.27 -16.90 0.87
CA PHE A 51 -7.26 -16.50 -0.11
C PHE A 51 -6.21 -15.61 0.56
N TYR A 52 -6.63 -14.70 1.44
CA TYR A 52 -5.72 -13.85 2.20
C TYR A 52 -4.83 -14.64 3.16
N ASP A 53 -5.37 -15.68 3.80
CA ASP A 53 -4.59 -16.59 4.64
C ASP A 53 -3.54 -17.36 3.83
N TYR A 54 -3.90 -17.83 2.62
CA TYR A 54 -2.95 -18.46 1.70
C TYR A 54 -1.80 -17.51 1.36
N ILE A 55 -2.10 -16.27 0.96
CA ILE A 55 -1.09 -15.27 0.62
C ILE A 55 -0.18 -14.98 1.82
N LYS A 56 -0.76 -14.79 3.01
CA LYS A 56 0.00 -14.54 4.24
C LYS A 56 0.96 -15.69 4.54
N GLN A 57 0.54 -16.94 4.39
CA GLN A 57 1.40 -18.11 4.61
C GLN A 57 2.58 -18.15 3.63
N GLN A 58 2.35 -17.79 2.36
CA GLN A 58 3.42 -17.77 1.35
C GLN A 58 4.45 -16.65 1.60
N THR A 59 4.04 -15.51 2.14
CA THR A 59 4.96 -14.42 2.51
C THR A 59 6.00 -14.83 3.56
N TYR A 60 5.71 -15.84 4.38
CA TYR A 60 6.60 -16.34 5.43
C TYR A 60 7.27 -17.68 5.09
N ASP A 61 7.04 -18.24 3.90
CA ASP A 61 7.69 -19.50 3.50
C ASP A 61 9.14 -19.24 3.06
N PRO A 62 10.16 -19.74 3.80
CA PRO A 62 11.56 -19.58 3.41
C PRO A 62 11.95 -20.33 2.13
N ARG A 63 11.07 -21.21 1.60
CA ARG A 63 11.21 -21.88 0.30
C ARG A 63 10.35 -21.25 -0.81
N GLY A 64 9.44 -20.34 -0.45
CA GLY A 64 8.39 -19.86 -1.34
C GLY A 64 8.93 -18.96 -2.43
N GLU A 65 8.58 -19.25 -3.68
CA GLU A 65 8.63 -18.26 -4.75
C GLU A 65 7.94 -16.99 -4.23
N ASN A 66 8.65 -15.86 -4.23
CA ASN A 66 8.08 -14.62 -3.70
C ASN A 66 6.82 -14.28 -4.51
N VAL A 67 5.66 -14.36 -3.85
CA VAL A 67 4.33 -14.22 -4.44
C VAL A 67 4.19 -12.92 -5.23
N LEU A 68 4.92 -11.88 -4.84
CA LEU A 68 4.97 -10.61 -5.55
C LEU A 68 5.46 -10.73 -6.99
N TYR A 69 6.26 -11.75 -7.32
CA TYR A 69 6.74 -12.04 -8.67
C TYR A 69 5.83 -13.01 -9.43
N ASN A 70 4.77 -13.53 -8.81
CA ASN A 70 3.79 -14.38 -9.49
C ASN A 70 2.62 -13.54 -10.03
N ILE A 71 2.66 -13.24 -11.33
CA ILE A 71 1.62 -12.42 -11.98
C ILE A 71 0.21 -13.00 -11.86
N GLY A 72 0.06 -14.34 -11.85
CA GLY A 72 -1.24 -14.99 -11.73
C GLY A 72 -1.87 -14.75 -10.37
N VAL A 73 -1.07 -14.91 -9.31
CA VAL A 73 -1.50 -14.64 -7.94
C VAL A 73 -1.82 -13.16 -7.75
N MET A 74 -0.96 -12.26 -8.23
CA MET A 74 -1.15 -10.82 -8.05
C MET A 74 -2.34 -10.26 -8.85
N ARG A 75 -2.64 -10.82 -10.02
CA ARG A 75 -3.89 -10.52 -10.73
C ARG A 75 -5.13 -10.98 -9.95
N LYS A 76 -5.03 -12.11 -9.23
CA LYS A 76 -6.13 -12.58 -8.38
C LYS A 76 -6.32 -11.67 -7.16
N VAL A 77 -5.24 -11.24 -6.52
CA VAL A 77 -5.24 -10.23 -5.45
C VAL A 77 -5.93 -8.95 -5.93
N LEU A 78 -5.54 -8.43 -7.11
CA LEU A 78 -6.15 -7.25 -7.71
C LEU A 78 -7.65 -7.42 -7.99
N GLN A 79 -8.05 -8.57 -8.56
CA GLN A 79 -9.45 -8.86 -8.82
C GLN A 79 -10.28 -8.85 -7.53
N ILE A 80 -9.76 -9.46 -6.46
CA ILE A 80 -10.45 -9.49 -5.18
C ILE A 80 -10.52 -8.09 -4.59
N GLY A 81 -9.43 -7.31 -4.61
CA GLY A 81 -9.42 -5.93 -4.13
C GLY A 81 -10.50 -5.07 -4.80
N LYS A 82 -10.64 -5.17 -6.13
CA LYS A 82 -11.71 -4.50 -6.88
C LYS A 82 -13.10 -4.95 -6.44
N ASN A 83 -13.33 -6.25 -6.30
CA ASN A 83 -14.62 -6.76 -5.83
C ASN A 83 -14.98 -6.26 -4.42
N VAL A 84 -14.00 -6.18 -3.51
CA VAL A 84 -14.20 -5.66 -2.16
C VAL A 84 -14.50 -4.16 -2.18
N SER A 85 -13.76 -3.38 -2.97
CA SER A 85 -13.99 -1.94 -3.15
C SER A 85 -15.37 -1.66 -3.75
N ASP A 86 -15.74 -2.36 -4.83
CA ASP A 86 -17.07 -2.25 -5.47
C ASP A 86 -18.21 -2.60 -4.49
N CYS A 87 -18.01 -3.63 -3.67
CA CYS A 87 -18.97 -4.04 -2.64
C CYS A 87 -19.11 -2.99 -1.53
N LEU A 88 -17.99 -2.47 -1.02
CA LEU A 88 -17.95 -1.49 0.06
C LEU A 88 -18.54 -0.14 -0.39
N GLY A 89 -18.22 0.30 -1.60
CA GLY A 89 -18.57 1.61 -2.15
C GLY A 89 -17.76 2.76 -1.51
N HIS A 90 -17.84 3.94 -2.14
CA HIS A 90 -16.96 5.07 -1.80
C HIS A 90 -17.61 6.19 -0.94
N ASP A 91 -18.92 6.13 -0.70
CA ASP A 91 -19.65 7.15 0.08
C ASP A 91 -19.74 6.76 1.57
N LEU A 92 -18.58 6.54 2.19
CA LEU A 92 -18.44 6.10 3.58
C LEU A 92 -18.23 7.31 4.51
N LYS A 93 -18.77 7.24 5.72
CA LYS A 93 -18.69 8.32 6.71
C LYS A 93 -17.71 8.03 7.83
N CYS A 94 -17.48 6.75 8.13
CA CYS A 94 -16.69 6.34 9.27
C CYS A 94 -15.21 6.18 8.90
N ASP A 95 -14.31 6.62 9.77
CA ASP A 95 -12.90 6.80 9.42
C ASP A 95 -12.19 5.49 9.05
N LEU A 96 -12.51 4.37 9.70
CA LEU A 96 -11.91 3.10 9.34
C LEU A 96 -12.40 2.59 7.98
N PRO A 97 -13.71 2.45 7.70
CA PRO A 97 -14.19 2.10 6.37
C PRO A 97 -13.62 3.03 5.28
N ARG A 98 -13.58 4.34 5.51
CA ARG A 98 -12.95 5.32 4.60
C ARG A 98 -11.46 5.06 4.40
N PHE A 99 -10.72 4.77 5.46
CA PHE A 99 -9.29 4.46 5.37
C PHE A 99 -9.04 3.19 4.55
N LEU A 100 -9.93 2.21 4.66
CA LEU A 100 -9.81 0.95 3.93
C LEU A 100 -10.23 1.07 2.48
N ASP A 101 -11.26 1.85 2.19
CA ASP A 101 -11.60 2.22 0.80
C ASP A 101 -10.42 2.95 0.13
N PHE A 102 -9.88 3.98 0.79
CA PHE A 102 -8.67 4.67 0.34
C PHE A 102 -7.48 3.71 0.12
N SER A 103 -7.29 2.75 1.04
CA SER A 103 -6.23 1.74 0.94
C SER A 103 -6.43 0.83 -0.27
N LEU A 104 -7.67 0.38 -0.50
CA LEU A 104 -8.03 -0.48 -1.64
C LEU A 104 -7.80 0.25 -2.95
N ASP A 105 -8.30 1.47 -3.10
CA ASP A 105 -8.10 2.29 -4.31
C ASP A 105 -6.62 2.51 -4.61
N THR A 106 -5.85 2.88 -3.58
CA THR A 106 -4.41 3.10 -3.70
C THR A 106 -3.68 1.82 -4.12
N SER A 107 -4.00 0.68 -3.50
CA SER A 107 -3.42 -0.62 -3.86
C SER A 107 -3.82 -1.09 -5.25
N ILE A 108 -5.09 -0.89 -5.66
CA ILE A 108 -5.58 -1.22 -7.01
C ILE A 108 -4.80 -0.42 -8.04
N TYR A 109 -4.69 0.89 -7.87
CA TYR A 109 -3.93 1.76 -8.76
C TYR A 109 -2.46 1.33 -8.88
N ALA A 110 -1.78 1.14 -7.74
CA ALA A 110 -0.37 0.75 -7.73
C ALA A 110 -0.17 -0.63 -8.39
N ALA A 111 -1.06 -1.60 -8.11
CA ALA A 111 -0.99 -2.93 -8.69
C ALA A 111 -1.25 -2.92 -10.20
N GLU A 112 -2.17 -2.10 -10.72
CA GLU A 112 -2.38 -1.95 -12.16
C GLU A 112 -1.15 -1.41 -12.88
N LYS A 113 -0.42 -0.47 -12.27
CA LYS A 113 0.83 0.04 -12.84
C LYS A 113 1.94 -1.02 -12.81
N VAL A 114 2.13 -1.71 -11.69
CA VAL A 114 3.20 -2.72 -11.52
C VAL A 114 2.93 -3.98 -12.33
N TYR A 115 1.73 -4.56 -12.23
CA TYR A 115 1.37 -5.84 -12.86
C TYR A 115 0.76 -5.70 -14.26
N GLY A 116 0.62 -4.46 -14.73
CA GLY A 116 0.42 -4.12 -16.14
C GLY A 116 1.75 -4.02 -16.88
N ASP A 117 1.98 -2.88 -17.53
CA ASP A 117 3.10 -2.70 -18.48
C ASP A 117 4.48 -2.76 -17.82
N ALA A 118 4.58 -2.41 -16.53
CA ALA A 118 5.84 -2.39 -15.80
C ALA A 118 6.29 -3.76 -15.29
N PHE A 119 5.46 -4.81 -15.40
CA PHE A 119 5.73 -6.09 -14.72
C PHE A 119 7.05 -6.71 -15.14
N HIS A 120 7.39 -6.66 -16.43
CA HIS A 120 8.67 -7.19 -16.90
C HIS A 120 9.87 -6.38 -16.40
N CYS A 121 9.73 -5.06 -16.22
CA CYS A 121 10.76 -4.26 -15.56
C CYS A 121 10.86 -4.67 -14.08
N PHE A 122 9.73 -4.73 -13.37
CA PHE A 122 9.66 -5.13 -11.96
C PHE A 122 10.22 -6.52 -11.67
N LEU A 123 9.97 -7.50 -12.55
CA LEU A 123 10.42 -8.89 -12.38
C LEU A 123 11.90 -9.06 -12.75
N ASN A 124 12.34 -8.45 -13.85
CA ASN A 124 13.68 -8.67 -14.40
C ASN A 124 14.72 -7.71 -13.81
N THR A 125 14.27 -6.70 -13.08
CA THR A 125 15.12 -5.90 -12.21
C THR A 125 14.81 -6.30 -10.80
N SER A 126 15.84 -6.45 -9.98
CA SER A 126 15.72 -6.59 -8.54
C SER A 126 15.20 -5.28 -7.94
N ALA A 127 14.00 -4.84 -8.35
CA ALA A 127 13.46 -3.51 -8.12
C ALA A 127 13.25 -3.25 -6.63
N VAL A 128 12.86 -4.30 -5.89
CA VAL A 128 12.74 -4.26 -4.43
C VAL A 128 14.11 -4.04 -3.78
N GLU A 129 15.12 -4.79 -4.22
CA GLU A 129 16.49 -4.67 -3.71
C GLU A 129 17.14 -3.33 -4.07
N ILE A 130 16.86 -2.81 -5.26
CA ILE A 130 17.29 -1.48 -5.71
C ILE A 130 16.63 -0.40 -4.83
N ALA A 131 15.32 -0.48 -4.60
CA ALA A 131 14.61 0.44 -3.72
C ALA A 131 15.16 0.41 -2.28
N GLU A 132 15.48 -0.79 -1.76
CA GLU A 132 16.11 -0.93 -0.44
C GLU A 132 17.51 -0.28 -0.41
N SER A 133 18.33 -0.53 -1.41
CA SER A 133 19.66 0.07 -1.54
C SER A 133 19.58 1.60 -1.57
N CYS A 134 18.66 2.15 -2.37
CA CYS A 134 18.42 3.59 -2.45
C CYS A 134 17.91 4.18 -1.12
N SER A 135 16.98 3.50 -0.45
CA SER A 135 16.52 3.90 0.88
C SER A 135 17.67 3.92 1.89
N ASN A 136 18.53 2.90 1.91
CA ASN A 136 19.66 2.83 2.81
C ASN A 136 20.66 3.97 2.55
N LYS A 137 20.98 4.27 1.29
CA LYS A 137 21.85 5.40 0.92
C LYS A 137 21.33 6.73 1.49
N LEU A 138 20.01 6.94 1.50
CA LEU A 138 19.39 8.14 2.08
C LEU A 138 19.48 8.17 3.61
N LEU A 139 19.17 7.05 4.27
CA LEU A 139 19.19 6.96 5.74
C LEU A 139 20.60 7.10 6.33
N TYR A 140 21.61 6.56 5.65
CA TYR A 140 23.01 6.67 6.09
C TYR A 140 23.64 8.03 5.73
N SER A 141 22.99 8.87 4.91
CA SER A 141 23.48 10.21 4.57
C SER A 141 23.32 11.24 5.71
N GLY A 142 22.75 10.85 6.84
CA GLY A 142 22.84 11.57 8.11
C GLY A 142 21.99 12.83 8.24
N LYS A 143 21.18 13.20 7.24
CA LYS A 143 20.30 14.38 7.30
C LYS A 143 18.90 14.11 7.85
N GLU A 144 18.40 12.89 7.76
CA GLU A 144 17.00 12.57 8.08
C GLU A 144 16.96 11.37 9.02
N LYS A 145 16.37 11.55 10.21
CA LYS A 145 16.02 10.42 11.05
C LYS A 145 14.76 9.79 10.46
N LEU A 146 14.75 8.47 10.31
CA LEU A 146 13.58 7.70 9.85
C LEU A 146 12.31 8.05 10.66
N GLU A 147 12.48 8.41 11.93
CA GLU A 147 11.42 8.81 12.85
C GLU A 147 10.77 10.15 12.45
N THR A 148 11.55 11.16 12.04
CA THR A 148 11.04 12.48 11.66
C THR A 148 10.49 12.52 10.24
N LEU A 149 10.82 11.51 9.42
CA LEU A 149 10.47 11.44 8.01
C LEU A 149 8.96 11.43 7.77
N TRP A 150 8.19 10.90 8.73
CA TRP A 150 6.72 10.82 8.66
C TRP A 150 6.00 12.00 9.32
N GLU A 151 6.74 12.83 10.07
CA GLU A 151 6.20 13.92 10.87
C GLU A 151 6.21 15.26 10.11
N ASP A 152 7.23 15.50 9.26
CA ASP A 152 7.32 16.69 8.42
C ASP A 152 7.01 16.37 6.94
N PRO A 153 5.90 16.89 6.37
CA PRO A 153 5.55 16.69 4.97
C PRO A 153 6.62 17.16 3.98
N THR A 154 7.39 18.19 4.32
CA THR A 154 8.41 18.76 3.42
C THR A 154 9.60 17.83 3.31
N THR A 155 10.12 17.38 4.46
CA THR A 155 11.18 16.37 4.54
C THR A 155 10.71 15.08 3.87
N PHE A 156 9.48 14.63 4.14
CA PHE A 156 8.91 13.44 3.52
C PHE A 156 8.96 13.46 1.99
N GLU A 157 8.48 14.55 1.36
CA GLU A 157 8.51 14.68 -0.09
C GLU A 157 9.94 14.73 -0.65
N PHE A 158 10.82 15.46 0.03
CA PHE A 158 12.22 15.52 -0.39
C PHE A 158 12.87 14.13 -0.39
N SER A 159 12.70 13.35 0.70
CA SER A 159 13.20 11.97 0.80
C SER A 159 12.59 11.07 -0.27
N LYS A 160 11.27 11.18 -0.48
CA LYS A 160 10.53 10.40 -1.48
C LYS A 160 11.10 10.63 -2.88
N ASN A 161 11.26 11.90 -3.28
CA ASN A 161 11.80 12.25 -4.59
C ASN A 161 13.25 11.79 -4.75
N LYS A 162 14.10 11.97 -3.74
CA LYS A 162 15.48 11.49 -3.79
C LYS A 162 15.59 9.96 -3.91
N MET A 163 14.69 9.23 -3.25
CA MET A 163 14.63 7.78 -3.37
C MET A 163 14.25 7.38 -4.80
N PHE A 164 13.23 8.01 -5.37
CA PHE A 164 12.79 7.71 -6.73
C PHE A 164 13.81 8.10 -7.79
N GLU A 165 14.51 9.23 -7.65
CA GLU A 165 15.63 9.60 -8.51
C GLU A 165 16.72 8.52 -8.51
N CYS A 166 17.06 7.99 -7.32
CA CYS A 166 18.02 6.90 -7.19
C CYS A 166 17.53 5.63 -7.89
N VAL A 167 16.29 5.19 -7.64
CA VAL A 167 15.72 3.99 -8.26
C VAL A 167 15.66 4.13 -9.77
N ALA A 168 15.18 5.26 -10.28
CA ALA A 168 15.11 5.52 -11.72
C ALA A 168 16.49 5.48 -12.37
N THR A 169 17.52 6.02 -11.71
CA THR A 169 18.91 5.98 -12.20
C THR A 169 19.44 4.55 -12.28
N GLU A 170 19.18 3.72 -11.28
CA GLU A 170 19.63 2.31 -11.24
C GLU A 170 18.86 1.43 -12.25
N LEU A 171 17.61 1.79 -12.58
CA LEU A 171 16.81 1.10 -13.60
C LEU A 171 17.14 1.57 -15.03
N TYR A 172 17.70 2.77 -15.17
CA TYR A 172 17.97 3.38 -16.47
C TYR A 172 19.03 2.57 -17.25
N GLY A 173 18.78 2.35 -18.54
CA GLY A 173 19.65 1.53 -19.39
C GLY A 173 19.41 0.02 -19.27
N ASN A 174 18.54 -0.44 -18.36
CA ASN A 174 18.12 -1.84 -18.33
C ASN A 174 17.17 -2.15 -19.52
N PRO A 175 17.43 -3.18 -20.34
CA PRO A 175 16.59 -3.52 -21.49
C PRO A 175 15.12 -3.86 -21.15
N ALA A 176 14.84 -4.32 -19.94
CA ALA A 176 13.48 -4.61 -19.48
C ALA A 176 12.70 -3.33 -19.08
N CYS A 177 13.40 -2.22 -18.85
CA CYS A 177 12.86 -0.99 -18.27
C CYS A 177 12.92 0.18 -19.26
N SER A 178 11.95 0.23 -20.18
CA SER A 178 11.70 1.45 -20.94
C SER A 178 11.31 2.61 -20.02
N ILE A 179 11.51 3.86 -20.46
CA ILE A 179 11.12 5.06 -19.70
C ILE A 179 9.67 4.98 -19.19
N GLY A 180 8.71 4.60 -20.03
CA GLY A 180 7.30 4.48 -19.60
C GLY A 180 7.05 3.42 -18.50
N ARG A 181 7.87 2.36 -18.44
CA ARG A 181 7.81 1.36 -17.37
C ARG A 181 8.39 1.89 -16.06
N ILE A 182 9.50 2.64 -16.14
CA ILE A 182 10.09 3.32 -14.99
C ILE A 182 9.09 4.34 -14.42
N VAL A 183 8.45 5.14 -15.28
CA VAL A 183 7.39 6.07 -14.90
C VAL A 183 6.22 5.34 -14.23
N SER A 184 5.80 4.19 -14.77
CA SER A 184 4.74 3.38 -14.15
C SER A 184 5.13 2.87 -12.75
N LEU A 185 6.38 2.43 -12.55
CA LEU A 185 6.89 2.06 -11.22
C LEU A 185 6.96 3.27 -10.28
N TYR A 186 7.32 4.45 -10.79
CA TYR A 186 7.29 5.70 -10.03
C TYR A 186 5.86 6.05 -9.57
N HIS A 187 4.86 5.97 -10.46
CA HIS A 187 3.46 6.22 -10.11
C HIS A 187 2.98 5.26 -9.02
N ALA A 188 3.28 3.96 -9.17
CA ALA A 188 2.93 2.95 -8.18
C ALA A 188 3.61 3.22 -6.83
N GLY A 189 4.90 3.53 -6.85
CA GLY A 189 5.67 3.84 -5.65
C GLY A 189 5.24 5.16 -5.00
N SER A 190 4.85 6.19 -5.76
CA SER A 190 4.42 7.47 -5.19
C SER A 190 3.09 7.32 -4.45
N ALA A 191 2.11 6.64 -5.05
CA ALA A 191 0.88 6.23 -4.38
C ALA A 191 1.19 5.36 -3.14
N GLY A 192 2.17 4.47 -3.29
CA GLY A 192 3.05 3.90 -2.27
C GLY A 192 3.23 4.73 -1.00
N PHE A 193 4.17 5.65 -1.13
CA PHE A 193 4.62 6.47 -0.01
C PHE A 193 3.48 7.31 0.60
N ASP A 194 2.59 7.85 -0.22
CA ASP A 194 1.46 8.65 0.26
C ASP A 194 0.51 7.86 1.16
N TRP A 195 0.18 6.61 0.81
CA TRP A 195 -0.60 5.75 1.70
C TRP A 195 0.13 5.45 3.00
N MET A 196 1.43 5.16 2.95
CA MET A 196 2.21 4.86 4.15
C MET A 196 2.17 6.03 5.14
N LEU A 197 2.21 7.26 4.62
CA LEU A 197 2.05 8.47 5.42
C LEU A 197 0.66 8.54 6.06
N GLN A 198 -0.41 8.19 5.34
CA GLN A 198 -1.75 8.14 5.93
C GLN A 198 -1.85 7.01 6.97
N ALA A 199 -1.30 5.83 6.68
CA ALA A 199 -1.32 4.67 7.58
C ALA A 199 -0.54 4.95 8.88
N SER A 200 0.62 5.62 8.80
CA SER A 200 1.42 6.00 9.96
C SER A 200 0.73 7.04 10.85
N ARG A 201 -0.18 7.85 10.28
CA ARG A 201 -1.04 8.78 11.02
C ARG A 201 -2.32 8.11 11.54
N PHE A 202 -2.83 7.12 10.82
CA PHE A 202 -4.02 6.37 11.17
C PHE A 202 -3.77 5.49 12.40
N ASN A 203 -2.75 4.64 12.35
CA ASN A 203 -2.48 3.59 13.35
C ASN A 203 -2.32 4.09 14.80
N PRO A 204 -1.58 5.18 15.11
CA PRO A 204 -1.48 5.71 16.48
C PRO A 204 -2.71 6.54 16.89
N GLY A 205 -3.48 7.04 15.92
CA GLY A 205 -4.70 7.81 16.17
C GLY A 205 -5.94 6.94 16.34
N PHE A 206 -5.88 5.66 15.97
CA PHE A 206 -6.98 4.72 16.10
C PHE A 206 -6.94 4.04 17.48
N SER A 207 -7.83 4.44 18.39
CA SER A 207 -7.88 3.85 19.72
C SER A 207 -8.54 2.46 19.70
N GLN A 208 -8.29 1.67 20.76
CA GLN A 208 -9.05 0.43 21.02
C GLN A 208 -10.55 0.65 21.22
N SER A 209 -11.03 1.92 21.28
CA SER A 209 -12.45 2.27 21.31
C SER A 209 -13.04 2.56 19.93
N GLY A 210 -12.28 2.33 18.84
CA GLY A 210 -12.76 2.47 17.46
C GLY A 210 -12.96 3.93 17.01
N VAL A 211 -12.49 4.89 17.82
CA VAL A 211 -12.59 6.31 17.55
C VAL A 211 -11.22 6.81 17.11
N TYR A 212 -11.17 7.47 15.96
CA TYR A 212 -9.97 8.14 15.50
C TYR A 212 -9.80 9.49 16.22
N THR A 213 -8.70 9.68 16.93
CA THR A 213 -8.36 10.93 17.64
C THR A 213 -7.03 11.52 17.18
N GLY A 214 -6.51 11.05 16.04
CA GLY A 214 -5.23 11.50 15.49
C GLY A 214 -5.34 12.76 14.63
N SER A 215 -4.22 13.11 13.99
CA SER A 215 -4.13 14.22 13.03
C SER A 215 -5.07 14.04 11.84
N PRO A 216 -5.54 15.12 11.17
CA PRO A 216 -6.39 14.98 10.00
C PRO A 216 -5.80 14.06 8.93
N LEU A 217 -6.64 13.19 8.39
CA LEU A 217 -6.30 12.23 7.35
C LEU A 217 -6.80 12.73 5.99
N ASP A 218 -6.00 12.53 4.96
CA ASP A 218 -6.39 12.75 3.56
C ASP A 218 -6.71 11.40 2.92
N LEU A 219 -7.97 10.98 3.05
CA LEU A 219 -8.45 9.66 2.64
C LEU A 219 -9.19 9.70 1.29
N LYS A 220 -8.96 10.72 0.47
CA LYS A 220 -9.55 10.80 -0.86
C LYS A 220 -8.49 10.44 -1.90
N PHE A 221 -8.60 9.24 -2.47
CA PHE A 221 -7.71 8.84 -3.55
C PHE A 221 -7.93 9.71 -4.80
N ASN A 222 -6.83 10.14 -5.43
CA ASN A 222 -6.85 10.88 -6.69
C ASN A 222 -5.68 10.41 -7.56
N ALA A 223 -5.99 9.66 -8.63
CA ALA A 223 -5.00 9.14 -9.57
C ALA A 223 -4.23 10.25 -10.30
N ASP A 224 -4.87 11.39 -10.60
CA ASP A 224 -4.27 12.48 -11.37
C ASP A 224 -3.05 13.08 -10.66
N LYS A 225 -3.04 13.06 -9.32
CA LYS A 225 -1.90 13.48 -8.49
C LYS A 225 -0.60 12.75 -8.86
N TYR A 226 -0.72 11.54 -9.39
CA TYR A 226 0.41 10.69 -9.71
C TYR A 226 0.75 10.69 -11.20
N CYS A 227 -0.05 11.32 -12.07
CA CYS A 227 0.12 11.26 -13.53
C CYS A 227 0.82 12.49 -14.13
N ASP A 228 0.87 13.62 -13.41
CA ASP A 228 1.30 14.93 -13.92
C ASP A 228 2.76 15.31 -13.57
N ASN A 229 3.74 14.42 -13.81
CA ASN A 229 5.18 14.77 -13.70
C ASN A 229 6.04 14.15 -14.79
#